data_AF-A0A3D6BVE0-F1
#
_entry.id   AF-A0A3D6BVE0-F1
#
_cell.length_a   1.000
_cell.length_b   1.000
_cell.length_c   1.000
_cell.angle_alpha   90.00
_cell.angle_beta   90.00
_cell.angle_gamma   90.00
#
_symmetry.space_group_name_H-M   'P 1'
#
loop_
_entity.id
_entity.type
_entity.pdbx_description
1 polymer ?
#
loop_
_entity_poly.entity_id
_entity_poly.type
_entity_poly.pdbx_seq_one_letter_code
_entity_poly.pdbx_strand_id
1 'polypeptide(L)'
;PDIRFVPKLKVNLVQKLLLFPLFGLTSLPIKILALAKGVRYNRFLTESDGLQLENVSKLVEEGKIKPVVDKVNPLKDYKAAFDYLKSNRVKGKLVLNEIK
;
A
#
# COMPACT_ATOMS: atom_id res chain seq x y z
N PRO A 1 -10.07 -11.01 1.90
CA PRO A 1 -9.82 -10.53 3.28
C PRO A 1 -9.17 -11.66 4.10
N ASP A 2 -8.25 -11.37 5.03
CA ASP A 2 -7.62 -12.40 5.88
C ASP A 2 -7.95 -12.12 7.34
N ILE A 3 -8.10 -13.17 8.13
CA ILE A 3 -8.45 -13.12 9.56
C ILE A 3 -7.44 -12.29 10.37
N ARG A 4 -6.17 -12.28 9.93
CA ARG A 4 -5.08 -11.47 10.51
C ARG A 4 -5.34 -9.97 10.51
N PHE A 5 -6.29 -9.48 9.69
CA PHE A 5 -6.65 -8.05 9.63
C PHE A 5 -7.72 -7.64 10.63
N VAL A 6 -8.56 -8.54 11.10
CA VAL A 6 -9.70 -8.20 11.97
C VAL A 6 -9.29 -7.47 13.25
N PRO A 7 -8.17 -7.83 13.92
CA PRO A 7 -7.69 -7.08 15.09
C PRO A 7 -7.31 -5.62 14.77
N LYS A 8 -6.79 -5.38 13.56
CA LYS A 8 -6.26 -4.09 13.10
C LYS A 8 -7.34 -3.09 12.66
N LEU A 9 -8.56 -3.56 12.40
CA LEU A 9 -9.67 -2.70 12.01
C LEU A 9 -10.13 -1.85 13.19
N LYS A 10 -10.33 -0.55 12.95
CA LYS A 10 -10.94 0.40 13.91
C LYS A 10 -12.46 0.22 13.95
N VAL A 11 -12.90 -0.90 14.52
CA VAL A 11 -14.31 -1.33 14.60
C VAL A 11 -14.64 -1.83 16.01
N ASN A 12 -15.93 -1.90 16.36
CA ASN A 12 -16.36 -2.34 17.69
C ASN A 12 -16.22 -3.86 17.88
N LEU A 13 -16.34 -4.33 19.14
CA LEU A 13 -16.11 -5.75 19.48
C LEU A 13 -17.07 -6.71 18.76
N VAL A 14 -18.34 -6.33 18.63
CA VAL A 14 -19.36 -7.11 17.91
C VAL A 14 -18.99 -7.25 16.43
N GLN A 15 -18.57 -6.15 15.80
CA GLN A 15 -18.09 -6.15 14.41
C GLN A 15 -16.84 -7.02 14.26
N LYS A 16 -15.90 -6.99 15.22
CA LYS A 16 -14.73 -7.89 15.19
C LYS A 16 -15.17 -9.36 15.24
N LEU A 17 -16.12 -9.70 16.12
CA LEU A 17 -16.63 -11.06 16.26
C LEU A 17 -17.30 -11.56 14.97
N LEU A 18 -18.03 -10.69 14.26
CA LEU A 18 -18.65 -11.03 12.97
C LEU A 18 -17.64 -11.11 11.83
N LEU A 19 -16.65 -10.21 11.79
CA LEU A 19 -15.65 -10.17 10.72
C LEU A 19 -14.64 -11.31 10.80
N PHE A 20 -14.35 -11.84 11.99
CA PHE A 20 -13.40 -12.93 12.21
C PHE A 20 -13.74 -14.21 11.40
N PRO A 21 -14.93 -14.82 11.54
CA PRO A 21 -15.30 -16.00 10.73
C PRO A 21 -15.46 -15.65 9.25
N LEU A 22 -16.01 -14.47 8.91
CA LEU A 22 -16.19 -14.04 7.54
C LEU A 22 -14.85 -13.94 6.77
N PHE A 23 -13.85 -13.30 7.37
CA PHE A 23 -12.52 -13.16 6.78
C PHE A 23 -11.73 -14.48 6.82
N GLY A 24 -12.00 -15.33 7.81
CA GLY A 24 -11.52 -16.72 7.82
C GLY A 24 -11.99 -17.49 6.60
N LEU A 25 -13.31 -17.65 6.45
CA LEU A 25 -13.95 -18.43 5.38
C LEU A 25 -13.54 -17.95 3.98
N THR A 26 -13.53 -16.63 3.75
CA THR A 26 -13.14 -16.06 2.44
C THR A 26 -11.65 -16.22 2.11
N SER A 27 -10.79 -16.49 3.10
CA SER A 27 -9.36 -16.77 2.89
C SER A 27 -9.00 -18.25 2.87
N LEU A 28 -9.89 -19.16 3.26
CA LEU A 28 -9.61 -20.60 3.29
C LEU A 28 -9.19 -21.18 1.94
N PRO A 29 -9.88 -20.92 0.81
CA PRO A 29 -9.55 -21.57 -0.46
C PRO A 29 -8.13 -21.24 -0.92
N ILE A 30 -7.72 -19.99 -0.74
CA ILE A 30 -6.39 -19.52 -1.14
C ILE A 30 -5.30 -20.06 -0.20
N LYS A 31 -5.60 -20.24 1.09
CA LYS A 31 -4.68 -20.82 2.08
C LYS A 31 -4.46 -22.30 1.82
N ILE A 32 -5.51 -23.05 1.50
CA ILE A 32 -5.43 -24.46 1.12
C ILE A 32 -4.58 -24.60 -0.16
N LEU A 33 -4.83 -23.77 -1.17
CA LEU A 33 -4.05 -23.76 -2.41
C LEU A 33 -2.57 -23.43 -2.17
N ALA A 34 -2.30 -22.46 -1.29
CA ALA A 34 -0.93 -22.07 -0.94
C ALA A 34 -0.20 -23.22 -0.22
N LEU A 35 -0.86 -23.88 0.72
CA LEU A 35 -0.33 -25.04 1.44
C LEU A 35 -0.04 -26.20 0.47
N ALA A 36 -0.97 -26.51 -0.43
CA ALA A 36 -0.81 -27.56 -1.45
C ALA A 36 0.37 -27.28 -2.40
N LYS A 37 0.71 -26.01 -2.62
CA LYS A 37 1.86 -25.59 -3.45
C LYS A 37 3.13 -25.34 -2.64
N GLY A 38 3.14 -25.55 -1.33
CA GLY A 38 4.29 -25.27 -0.46
C GLY A 38 4.67 -23.78 -0.39
N VAL A 39 3.76 -22.87 -0.73
CA VAL A 39 4.00 -21.42 -0.72
C VAL A 39 3.24 -20.75 0.42
N ARG A 40 3.74 -19.59 0.89
CA ARG A 40 3.04 -18.80 1.91
C ARG A 40 2.16 -17.75 1.25
N TYR A 41 0.88 -17.76 1.60
CA TYR A 41 -0.04 -16.69 1.21
C TYR A 41 0.00 -15.55 2.23
N ASN A 42 0.47 -14.38 1.79
CA ASN A 42 0.33 -13.13 2.51
C ASN A 42 -0.51 -12.16 1.68
N ARG A 43 -1.70 -11.80 2.19
CA ARG A 43 -2.51 -10.76 1.57
C ARG A 43 -1.94 -9.41 1.94
N PHE A 44 -1.67 -8.56 0.94
CA PHE A 44 -1.37 -7.16 1.12
C PHE A 44 -2.69 -6.38 1.23
N LEU A 45 -3.01 -5.85 2.41
CA LEU A 45 -3.79 -4.61 2.50
C LEU A 45 -2.79 -3.51 2.81
N THR A 46 -2.90 -2.37 2.13
CA THR A 46 -2.09 -1.20 2.42
C THR A 46 -2.50 -0.64 3.78
N GLU A 47 -1.56 -0.60 4.71
CA GLU A 47 -1.68 0.04 6.01
C GLU A 47 -0.60 1.13 6.09
N SER A 48 -0.97 2.31 6.55
CA SER A 48 -0.01 3.38 6.81
C SER A 48 0.70 3.08 8.14
N ASP A 49 1.96 2.65 8.07
CA ASP A 49 2.80 2.35 9.23
C ASP A 49 4.07 3.21 9.14
N GLY A 50 4.24 4.11 10.12
CA GLY A 50 5.36 5.05 10.16
C GLY A 50 6.72 4.37 10.36
N LEU A 51 6.78 3.29 11.14
CA LEU A 51 8.02 2.55 11.37
C LEU A 51 8.44 1.78 10.11
N GLN A 52 7.47 1.24 9.37
CA GLN A 52 7.74 0.65 8.06
C GLN A 52 8.22 1.71 7.07
N LEU A 53 7.62 2.90 7.06
CA LEU A 53 8.05 3.99 6.21
C LEU A 53 9.48 4.44 6.52
N GLU A 54 9.88 4.49 7.80
CA GLU A 54 11.26 4.77 8.20
C GLU A 54 12.25 3.75 7.63
N ASN A 55 11.90 2.45 7.70
CA ASN A 55 12.72 1.39 7.11
C ASN A 55 12.84 1.54 5.59
N VAL A 56 11.76 1.94 4.91
CA VAL A 56 11.81 2.27 3.47
C VAL A 56 12.70 3.48 3.21
N SER A 57 12.65 4.52 4.05
CA SER A 57 13.54 5.70 3.94
C SER A 57 15.01 5.30 3.98
N LYS A 58 15.40 4.47 4.94
CA LYS A 58 16.78 3.95 5.07
C LYS A 58 17.25 3.25 3.79
N LEU A 59 16.40 2.42 3.19
CA LEU A 59 16.73 1.74 1.93
C LEU A 59 16.89 2.70 0.74
N VAL A 60 16.16 3.82 0.74
CA VAL A 60 16.29 4.89 -0.27
C VAL A 60 17.59 5.67 -0.04
N GLU A 61 17.89 6.04 1.20
CA GLU A 61 19.11 6.75 1.61
C GLU A 61 20.38 5.92 1.33
N GLU A 62 20.34 4.62 1.58
CA GLU A 62 21.40 3.66 1.23
C GLU A 62 21.52 3.41 -0.29
N GLY A 63 20.64 3.99 -1.11
CA GLY A 63 20.64 3.82 -2.57
C GLY A 63 20.22 2.43 -3.06
N LYS A 64 19.75 1.55 -2.18
CA LYS A 64 19.24 0.20 -2.51
C LYS A 64 17.91 0.26 -3.25
N ILE A 65 17.09 1.27 -2.95
CA ILE A 65 15.84 1.55 -3.65
C ILE A 65 15.96 2.93 -4.30
N LYS A 66 15.76 3.00 -5.62
CA LYS A 66 15.79 4.26 -6.37
C LYS A 66 14.37 4.62 -6.83
N PRO A 67 13.77 5.72 -6.36
CA PRO A 67 12.47 6.14 -6.85
C PRO A 67 12.58 6.58 -8.31
N VAL A 68 11.66 6.09 -9.15
CA VAL A 68 11.53 6.56 -10.53
C VAL A 68 10.66 7.81 -10.51
N VAL A 69 11.26 8.97 -10.73
CA VAL A 69 10.57 10.27 -10.81
C VAL A 69 10.33 10.61 -12.28
N ASP A 70 9.08 10.83 -12.66
CA ASP A 70 8.69 11.17 -14.03
C ASP A 70 8.97 12.65 -14.33
N LYS A 71 8.41 13.53 -13.50
CA LYS A 71 8.53 14.98 -13.61
C LYS A 71 8.53 15.64 -12.25
N VAL A 72 9.23 16.76 -12.17
CA VAL A 72 9.19 17.69 -11.05
C VAL A 72 8.58 18.99 -11.55
N ASN A 73 7.41 19.34 -11.03
CA ASN A 73 6.68 20.56 -11.40
C ASN A 73 6.64 21.53 -10.21
N PRO A 74 6.66 22.86 -10.44
CA PRO A 74 6.38 23.82 -9.39
C PRO A 74 5.00 23.58 -8.78
N LEU A 75 4.86 23.77 -7.47
CA LEU A 75 3.55 23.65 -6.81
C LEU A 75 2.50 24.60 -7.42
N LYS A 76 2.92 25.77 -7.93
CA LYS A 76 2.05 26.72 -8.64
C LYS A 76 1.31 26.08 -9.83
N ASP A 77 1.94 25.09 -10.47
CA ASP A 77 1.39 24.39 -11.63
C ASP A 77 0.64 23.09 -11.26
N TYR A 78 0.21 22.95 -10.00
CA TYR A 78 -0.43 21.72 -9.50
C TYR A 78 -1.58 21.25 -10.40
N LYS A 79 -2.35 22.18 -10.96
CA LYS A 79 -3.51 21.88 -11.81
C LYS A 79 -3.08 21.17 -13.09
N ALA A 80 -2.09 21.72 -13.80
CA ALA A 80 -1.53 21.12 -15.01
C ALA A 80 -0.83 19.78 -14.72
N ALA A 81 -0.11 19.69 -13.60
CA ALA A 81 0.52 18.45 -13.17
C ALA A 81 -0.50 17.35 -12.86
N PHE A 82 -1.64 17.70 -12.26
CA PHE A 82 -2.72 16.78 -11.97
C PHE A 82 -3.47 16.33 -13.24
N ASP A 83 -3.67 17.22 -14.21
CA ASP A 83 -4.24 16.85 -15.51
C ASP A 83 -3.32 15.90 -16.28
N TYR A 84 -1.99 16.11 -16.22
CA TYR A 84 -1.01 15.18 -16.77
C TYR A 84 -1.04 13.82 -16.05
N LEU A 85 -1.17 13.80 -14.71
CA LEU A 85 -1.33 12.57 -13.93
C LEU A 85 -2.57 11.78 -14.36
N LYS A 86 -3.72 12.45 -14.53
CA LYS A 86 -4.97 11.82 -15.01
C LYS A 86 -4.85 11.20 -16.38
N SER A 87 -3.93 11.68 -17.21
CA SER A 87 -3.75 11.17 -18.57
C SER A 87 -3.11 9.78 -18.64
N ASN A 88 -2.80 9.14 -17.50
CA ASN A 88 -2.12 7.83 -17.39
C ASN A 88 -0.76 7.76 -18.11
N ARG A 89 -0.17 8.91 -18.46
CA ARG A 89 1.15 8.99 -19.10
C ARG A 89 2.30 8.99 -18.09
N VAL A 90 2.01 9.24 -16.81
CA VAL A 90 3.02 9.31 -15.75
C VAL A 90 3.65 7.94 -15.51
N LYS A 91 4.97 7.86 -15.65
CA LYS A 91 5.74 6.65 -15.33
C LYS A 91 6.48 6.84 -14.01
N GLY A 92 5.92 6.30 -12.93
CA GLY A 92 6.51 6.38 -11.59
C GLY A 92 5.88 7.48 -10.74
N LYS A 93 6.70 8.32 -10.12
CA LYS A 93 6.27 9.38 -9.20
C LYS A 93 6.33 10.75 -9.87
N LEU A 94 5.23 11.51 -9.78
CA LEU A 94 5.22 12.92 -10.12
C LEU A 94 5.41 13.73 -8.83
N VAL A 95 6.38 14.64 -8.83
CA VAL A 95 6.77 15.42 -7.64
C VAL A 95 6.40 16.88 -7.86
N LEU A 96 5.80 17.48 -6.84
CA LEU A 96 5.56 18.92 -6.78
C LEU A 96 6.60 19.54 -5.84
N ASN A 97 7.28 20.59 -6.29
CA ASN A 97 8.27 21.30 -5.49
C ASN A 97 7.79 22.73 -5.20
N GLU A 98 7.86 23.14 -3.94
CA GLU A 98 7.80 24.55 -3.57
C GLU A 98 9.21 25.12 -3.69
N ILE A 99 9.49 25.76 -4.82
CA ILE A 99 10.63 26.67 -4.90
C ILE A 99 10.21 27.90 -4.07
N LYS A 100 10.89 28.13 -2.94
CA LYS A 100 10.88 29.43 -2.25
C LYS A 100 11.50 30.49 -3.14
#